data_AF-A0A2V6G5S6-F1
#
_entry.id   AF-A0A2V6G5S6-F1
#
_cell.length_a   1.000
_cell.length_b   1.000
_cell.length_c   1.000
_cell.angle_alpha   90.00
_cell.angle_beta   90.00
_cell.angle_gamma   90.00
#
_symmetry.space_group_name_H-M   'P 1'
#
loop_
_entity.id
_entity.type
_entity.pdbx_description
1 polymer ?
#
loop_
_entity_poly.entity_id
_entity_poly.type
_entity_poly.pdbx_seq_one_letter_code
_entity_poly.pdbx_strand_id
1 'polypeptide(L)' 'LGASAIRRIVETIEPFPFEQIYGGWWQANVLADGKAAVVRSAERYLRWISA' A
#
# COMPACT_ATOMS: atom_id res chain seq x y z
N LEU A 1 -10.59 -4.90 7.62
CA LEU A 1 -9.28 -5.46 8.05
C LEU A 1 -8.79 -4.67 9.27
N GLY A 2 -8.16 -5.33 10.25
CA GLY A 2 -7.54 -4.66 11.40
C GLY A 2 -6.06 -4.32 11.17
N ALA A 3 -5.44 -3.60 12.12
CA ALA A 3 -4.07 -3.13 12.03
C ALA A 3 -3.03 -4.23 11.72
N SER A 4 -3.17 -5.40 12.35
CA SER A 4 -2.26 -6.54 12.11
C SER A 4 -2.37 -7.09 10.70
N ALA A 5 -3.57 -7.11 10.11
CA ALA A 5 -3.75 -7.57 8.74
C ALA A 5 -3.13 -6.59 7.73
N ILE A 6 -3.22 -5.28 7.99
CA ILE A 6 -2.60 -4.26 7.14
C ILE A 6 -1.08 -4.38 7.15
N ARG A 7 -0.47 -4.52 8.33
CA ARG A 7 0.99 -4.74 8.46
C ARG A 7 1.43 -5.98 7.70
N ARG A 8 0.71 -7.10 7.87
CA ARG A 8 0.98 -8.34 7.15
C ARG A 8 0.94 -8.16 5.63
N ILE A 9 0.00 -7.39 5.10
CA ILE A 9 -0.06 -7.11 3.65
C ILE A 9 1.22 -6.40 3.19
N VAL A 10 1.64 -5.35 3.88
CA VAL A 10 2.85 -4.58 3.55
C VAL A 10 4.10 -5.47 3.60
N GLU A 11 4.24 -6.27 4.65
CA GLU A 11 5.35 -7.22 4.81
C GLU A 11 5.36 -8.30 3.72
N THR A 12 4.18 -8.79 3.33
CA THR A 12 4.06 -9.83 2.30
C THR A 12 4.50 -9.32 0.93
N ILE A 13 4.23 -8.05 0.62
CA ILE A 13 4.55 -7.49 -0.70
C ILE A 13 5.99 -6.95 -0.81
N GLU A 14 6.66 -6.69 0.32
CA GLU A 14 7.99 -6.07 0.39
C GLU A 14 9.05 -6.77 -0.49
N PRO A 15 9.13 -8.12 -0.55
CA PRO A 15 10.18 -8.81 -1.32
C PRO A 15 10.00 -8.72 -2.83
N PHE A 16 8.77 -8.44 -3.31
CA PHE A 16 8.51 -8.41 -4.74
C PHE A 16 9.05 -7.11 -5.35
N PRO A 17 9.84 -7.17 -6.43
CA PRO A 17 10.28 -5.96 -7.12
C PRO A 17 9.15 -5.40 -7.96
N PHE A 18 8.65 -4.22 -7.60
CA PHE A 18 7.69 -3.46 -8.40
C PHE A 18 7.89 -1.96 -8.21
N GLU A 19 7.80 -1.23 -9.31
CA GLU A 19 7.87 0.24 -9.35
C GLU A 19 6.51 0.87 -9.65
N GLN A 20 5.65 0.14 -10.34
CA GLN A 20 4.39 0.62 -10.89
C GLN A 20 3.21 -0.19 -10.34
N ILE A 21 2.08 0.47 -10.18
CA ILE A 21 0.81 -0.13 -9.77
C ILE A 21 -0.25 0.28 -10.79
N TYR A 22 -0.90 -0.70 -11.40
CA TYR A 22 -1.98 -0.48 -12.35
C TYR A 22 -3.32 -0.67 -11.66
N GLY A 23 -4.17 0.35 -11.72
CA GLY A 23 -5.49 0.33 -11.10
C GLY A 23 -6.52 -0.41 -11.97
N GLY A 24 -7.55 -0.97 -11.33
CA GLY A 24 -8.70 -1.56 -12.03
C GLY A 24 -9.70 -0.54 -12.59
N TRP A 25 -9.45 0.76 -12.40
CA TRP A 25 -10.33 1.86 -12.78
C TRP A 25 -9.53 2.97 -13.48
N TRP A 26 -10.22 3.87 -14.19
CA TRP A 26 -9.57 4.98 -14.88
C TRP A 26 -8.80 5.88 -13.89
N GLN A 27 -7.65 6.40 -14.35
CA GLN A 27 -6.83 7.38 -13.62
C GLN A 27 -6.31 6.90 -12.24
N ALA A 28 -6.20 5.58 -12.01
CA ALA A 28 -5.78 5.00 -10.75
C ALA A 28 -4.38 4.35 -10.79
N ASN A 29 -3.52 4.77 -11.72
CA ASN A 29 -2.17 4.23 -11.86
C ASN A 29 -1.15 4.99 -11.01
N VAL A 30 -0.23 4.26 -10.38
CA VAL A 30 0.99 4.78 -9.76
C VAL A 30 2.15 4.39 -10.67
N LEU A 31 2.71 5.36 -11.40
CA LEU A 31 3.71 5.08 -12.44
C LEU A 31 5.16 5.16 -11.95
N ALA A 32 5.36 5.56 -10.69
CA ALA A 32 6.65 5.60 -10.01
C ALA A 32 6.43 5.46 -8.50
N ASP A 33 7.45 4.97 -7.80
CA ASP A 33 7.50 4.85 -6.34
C ASP A 33 6.37 3.97 -5.77
N GLY A 34 6.03 2.88 -6.48
CA GLY A 34 4.92 1.99 -6.15
C GLY A 34 5.03 1.40 -4.74
N LYS A 35 6.21 0.91 -4.35
CA LYS A 35 6.43 0.36 -2.99
C LYS A 35 6.12 1.38 -1.91
N ALA A 36 6.70 2.57 -1.99
CA ALA A 36 6.48 3.58 -0.95
C ALA A 36 5.05 4.16 -1.02
N ALA A 37 4.40 4.19 -2.19
CA ALA A 37 2.99 4.54 -2.29
C ALA A 37 2.09 3.60 -1.47
N VAL A 38 2.36 2.28 -1.48
CA VAL A 38 1.64 1.33 -0.62
C VAL A 38 1.92 1.58 0.85
N VAL A 39 3.19 1.77 1.24
CA VAL A 39 3.58 2.06 2.63
C VAL A 39 2.88 3.31 3.15
N ARG A 40 2.95 4.44 2.43
CA ARG A 40 2.27 5.69 2.79
C ARG A 40 0.75 5.51 2.92
N SER A 41 0.15 4.69 2.08
CA SER A 41 -1.28 4.39 2.13
C SER A 41 -1.65 3.58 3.39
N ALA A 42 -0.87 2.55 3.70
CA ALA A 42 -1.04 1.73 4.89
C ALA A 42 -0.88 2.56 6.17
N GLU A 43 0.16 3.39 6.25
CA GLU A 43 0.41 4.28 7.39
C GLU A 43 -0.74 5.27 7.62
N ARG A 44 -1.23 5.90 6.54
CA ARG A 44 -2.38 6.83 6.63
C ARG A 44 -3.59 6.14 7.25
N TYR A 45 -3.89 4.92 6.82
CA TYR A 45 -5.03 4.18 7.34
C TYR A 45 -4.80 3.68 8.77
N LEU A 46 -3.60 3.18 9.08
CA LEU A 46 -3.23 2.76 10.44
C LEU A 46 -3.40 3.90 11.45
N ARG A 47 -2.95 5.12 11.11
CA ARG A 47 -3.16 6.31 11.95
C ARG A 47 -4.63 6.61 12.20
N TRP A 48 -5.48 6.41 11.20
CA TRP A 48 -6.91 6.70 11.29
C TRP A 48 -7.64 5.71 12.20
N ILE A 49 -7.30 4.42 12.15
CA ILE A 49 -7.94 3.38 12.97
C ILE A 49 -7.31 3.18 14.36
N SER A 50 -6.16 3.80 14.63
CA SER A 50 -5.49 3.76 15.93
C SER A 50 -5.84 4.95 16.83
N ALA A 51 -6.60 5.92 16.30
CA ALA A 51 -7.19 7.02 17.06
C ALA A 51 -8.52 6.58 17.67
#